data_AF-A0A7G8JM92-F1
#
_entry.id   AF-A0A7G8JM92-F1
#
_cell.length_a   1.000
_cell.length_b   1.000
_cell.length_c   1.000
_cell.angle_alpha   90.00
_cell.angle_beta   90.00
_cell.angle_gamma   90.00
#
_symmetry.space_group_name_H-M   'P 1'
#
loop_
_entity.id
_entity.type
_entity.pdbx_description
1 polymer ?
#
loop_
_entity_poly.entity_id
_entity_poly.type
_entity_poly.pdbx_seq_one_letter_code
_entity_poly.pdbx_strand_id
1 'polypeptide(L)'
;MDFSGPDAIDNAIKAGLDIDGSPLPEAMLTLYREVMDQEAQRKRSGVRKSMRNRIVRTGAKHFSQDVLNTRLIEAGWEGLKDKEISFYFS
;
A
#
# COMPACT_ATOMS: atom_id res chain seq x y z
N MET A 1 -25.07 1.92 0.75
CA MET A 1 -23.87 2.58 0.19
C MET A 1 -23.04 1.49 -0.43
N ASP A 2 -22.59 1.65 -1.66
CA ASP A 2 -21.65 0.72 -2.28
C ASP A 2 -20.24 1.28 -2.10
N PHE A 3 -19.49 0.71 -1.16
CA PHE A 3 -18.06 0.98 -1.03
C PHE A 3 -17.32 0.04 -1.99
N SER A 4 -17.31 0.39 -3.26
CA SER A 4 -16.59 -0.35 -4.30
C SER A 4 -15.47 0.50 -4.93
N GLY A 5 -14.49 -0.18 -5.51
CA GLY A 5 -13.33 0.47 -6.14
C GLY A 5 -12.16 0.77 -5.17
N PRO A 6 -11.09 1.39 -5.69
CA PRO A 6 -9.83 1.55 -4.96
C PRO A 6 -9.93 2.44 -3.70
N ASP A 7 -10.95 3.31 -3.63
CA ASP A 7 -11.15 4.26 -2.54
C ASP A 7 -12.27 3.83 -1.56
N ALA A 8 -12.80 2.61 -1.72
CA ALA A 8 -13.89 2.07 -0.92
C ALA A 8 -13.66 2.22 0.59
N ILE A 9 -12.49 1.79 1.06
CA ILE A 9 -12.11 1.82 2.49
C ILE A 9 -12.00 3.25 3.00
N ASP A 10 -11.34 4.13 2.24
CA ASP A 10 -11.14 5.52 2.67
C ASP A 10 -12.49 6.27 2.77
N ASN A 11 -13.42 5.97 1.88
CA ASN A 11 -14.78 6.52 1.93
C ASN A 11 -15.58 5.98 3.12
N ALA A 12 -15.44 4.68 3.44
CA ALA A 12 -16.08 4.04 4.59
C ALA A 12 -15.59 4.64 5.92
N ILE A 13 -14.26 4.78 6.08
CA ILE A 13 -13.64 5.41 7.25
C ILE A 13 -14.10 6.86 7.42
N LYS A 14 -14.18 7.64 6.32
CA LYS A 14 -14.71 9.01 6.36
C LYS A 14 -16.18 9.08 6.78
N ALA A 15 -16.98 8.10 6.36
CA ALA A 15 -18.39 7.99 6.75
C ALA A 15 -18.58 7.45 8.19
N GLY A 16 -17.52 6.91 8.81
CA GLY A 16 -17.61 6.25 10.12
C GLY A 16 -18.37 4.93 10.06
N LEU A 17 -18.38 4.28 8.90
CA LEU A 17 -19.09 3.03 8.64
C LEU A 17 -18.10 1.95 8.16
N ASP A 18 -18.40 0.70 8.47
CA ASP A 18 -17.76 -0.46 7.82
C ASP A 18 -18.42 -0.70 6.43
N ILE A 19 -17.83 -1.58 5.63
CA ILE A 19 -18.30 -1.93 4.28
C ILE A 19 -19.72 -2.50 4.31
N ASP A 20 -20.08 -3.19 5.39
CA ASP A 20 -21.43 -3.72 5.61
C ASP A 20 -22.44 -2.66 6.10
N GLY A 21 -21.99 -1.42 6.32
CA GLY A 21 -22.82 -0.30 6.78
C GLY A 21 -22.99 -0.20 8.30
N SER A 22 -22.35 -1.07 9.09
CA SER A 22 -22.32 -0.95 10.54
C SER A 22 -21.47 0.26 10.99
N PRO A 23 -21.81 0.93 12.10
CA PRO A 23 -21.03 2.06 12.59
C PRO A 23 -19.70 1.60 13.21
N LEU A 24 -18.62 2.33 12.90
CA LEU A 24 -17.33 2.12 13.54
C LEU A 24 -17.27 2.83 14.90
N PRO A 25 -16.64 2.23 15.93
CA PRO A 25 -16.43 2.90 17.22
C PRO A 25 -15.62 4.20 17.09
N GLU A 26 -16.07 5.25 17.79
CA GLU A 26 -15.42 6.57 17.76
C GLU A 26 -13.93 6.51 18.13
N ALA A 27 -13.58 5.72 19.15
CA ALA A 27 -12.19 5.55 19.58
C ALA A 27 -11.28 5.02 18.45
N MET A 28 -11.80 4.17 17.55
CA MET A 28 -11.03 3.67 16.40
C MET A 28 -10.80 4.78 15.36
N LEU A 29 -11.82 5.58 15.09
CA LEU A 29 -11.74 6.71 14.15
C LEU A 29 -10.78 7.80 14.66
N THR A 30 -10.81 8.09 15.95
CA THR A 30 -9.90 9.04 16.60
C THR A 30 -8.45 8.58 16.45
N LEU A 31 -8.15 7.33 16.82
CA LEU A 31 -6.80 6.78 16.70
C LEU A 31 -6.32 6.77 15.24
N TYR A 32 -7.18 6.40 14.29
CA TYR A 32 -6.83 6.44 12.86
C TYR A 32 -6.42 7.85 12.42
N ARG A 33 -7.21 8.87 12.78
CA ARG A 33 -6.92 10.27 12.42
C ARG A 33 -5.59 10.73 13.00
N GLU A 34 -5.33 10.45 14.28
CA GLU A 34 -4.07 10.80 14.93
C GLU A 34 -2.85 10.21 14.22
N VAL A 35 -2.90 8.93 13.85
CA VAL A 35 -1.81 8.26 13.14
C VAL A 35 -1.63 8.84 11.73
N MET A 36 -2.73 9.11 11.02
CA MET A 36 -2.66 9.69 9.68
C MET A 36 -2.12 11.12 9.68
N ASP A 37 -2.43 11.91 10.72
CA ASP A 37 -1.85 13.25 10.91
C ASP A 37 -0.33 13.17 11.13
N GLN A 38 0.15 12.18 11.89
CA GLN A 38 1.59 11.94 12.04
C GLN A 38 2.25 11.53 10.72
N GLU A 39 1.62 10.63 9.95
CA GLU A 39 2.16 10.20 8.64
C GLU A 39 2.15 11.35 7.63
N ALA A 40 1.20 12.29 7.71
CA ALA A 40 1.17 13.49 6.86
C ALA A 40 2.37 14.42 7.09
N GLN A 41 2.91 14.45 8.32
CA GLN A 41 4.10 15.24 8.67
C GLN A 41 5.41 14.56 8.25
N ARG A 42 5.37 13.29 7.83
CA ARG A 42 6.57 12.54 7.47
C ARG A 42 7.17 13.03 6.16
N LYS A 43 8.48 13.29 6.18
CA LYS A 43 9.25 13.52 4.94
C LYS A 43 9.25 12.25 4.09
N ARG A 44 8.54 12.29 2.97
CA ARG A 44 8.46 11.14 2.05
C ARG A 44 9.80 10.90 1.34
N SER A 45 10.08 9.64 1.03
CA SER A 45 11.13 9.32 0.08
C SER A 45 10.80 9.85 -1.31
N GLY A 46 11.82 10.19 -2.10
CA GLY A 46 11.65 10.65 -3.47
C GLY A 46 10.81 9.68 -4.32
N VAL A 47 10.07 10.24 -5.28
CA VAL A 47 9.04 9.55 -6.08
C VAL A 47 9.56 8.24 -6.69
N ARG A 48 10.77 8.25 -7.28
CA ARG A 48 11.37 7.05 -7.90
C ARG A 48 11.52 5.87 -6.94
N LYS A 49 11.93 6.11 -5.69
CA LYS A 49 12.07 5.07 -4.66
C LYS A 49 10.71 4.55 -4.23
N SER A 50 9.75 5.45 -4.01
CA SER A 50 8.38 5.11 -3.62
C SER A 50 7.68 4.28 -4.70
N MET A 51 7.86 4.64 -5.97
CA MET A 51 7.35 3.87 -7.12
C MET A 51 7.94 2.47 -7.16
N ARG A 52 9.28 2.32 -7.12
CA ARG A 52 9.93 0.99 -7.14
C ARG A 52 9.43 0.12 -5.99
N ASN A 53 9.35 0.66 -4.78
CA ASN A 53 8.87 -0.09 -3.62
C ASN A 53 7.42 -0.57 -3.79
N ARG A 54 6.54 0.27 -4.37
CA ARG A 54 5.16 -0.11 -4.64
C ARG A 54 5.08 -1.20 -5.73
N ILE A 55 5.90 -1.09 -6.77
CA ILE A 55 6.01 -2.12 -7.82
C ILE A 55 6.47 -3.46 -7.22
N VAL A 56 7.52 -3.47 -6.39
CA VAL A 56 8.00 -4.71 -5.75
C VAL A 56 6.91 -5.33 -4.88
N ARG A 57 6.32 -4.54 -3.96
CA ARG A 57 5.32 -5.02 -3.00
C ARG A 57 4.05 -5.56 -3.65
N THR A 58 3.52 -4.85 -4.65
CA THR A 58 2.29 -5.29 -5.33
C THR A 58 2.59 -6.31 -6.41
N GLY A 59 3.67 -6.12 -7.17
CA GLY A 59 4.08 -7.02 -8.25
C GLY A 59 4.38 -8.44 -7.76
N ALA A 60 4.96 -8.61 -6.57
CA ALA A 60 5.23 -9.94 -6.01
C ALA A 60 3.97 -10.77 -5.73
N LYS A 61 2.79 -10.14 -5.64
CA LYS A 61 1.51 -10.85 -5.52
C LYS A 61 0.99 -11.40 -6.86
N HIS A 62 1.56 -10.97 -7.98
CA HIS A 62 1.01 -11.19 -9.31
C HIS A 62 2.02 -11.79 -10.30
N PHE A 63 3.31 -11.67 -10.05
CA PHE A 63 4.38 -12.16 -10.91
C PHE A 63 5.29 -13.10 -10.14
N SER A 64 5.91 -14.05 -10.84
CA SER A 64 7.03 -14.81 -10.28
C SER A 64 8.23 -13.91 -10.03
N GLN A 65 9.14 -14.37 -9.17
CA GLN A 65 10.38 -13.66 -8.85
C GLN A 65 11.16 -13.25 -10.12
N ASP A 66 11.36 -14.18 -11.04
CA ASP A 66 12.14 -13.95 -12.28
C ASP A 66 11.48 -12.92 -13.20
N VAL A 67 10.16 -13.00 -13.34
CA VAL A 67 9.38 -12.06 -14.18
C VAL A 67 9.42 -10.66 -13.58
N LEU A 68 9.22 -10.52 -12.28
CA LEU A 68 9.26 -9.22 -11.62
C LEU A 68 10.67 -8.62 -11.65
N ASN A 69 11.70 -9.44 -11.42
CA ASN A 69 13.10 -9.01 -11.47
C ASN A 69 13.48 -8.48 -12.85
N THR A 70 13.16 -9.23 -13.90
CA THR A 70 13.43 -8.84 -15.29
C THR A 70 12.75 -7.52 -15.64
N ARG A 71 11.46 -7.38 -15.31
CA ARG A 71 10.70 -6.15 -15.59
C ARG A 71 11.24 -4.92 -14.85
N LEU A 72 11.74 -5.08 -13.63
CA LEU A 72 12.40 -3.98 -12.90
C LEU A 72 13.64 -3.48 -13.63
N ILE A 73 14.48 -4.41 -14.10
CA ILE A 73 15.72 -4.11 -14.82
C ILE A 73 15.42 -3.44 -16.16
N GLU A 74 14.50 -3.99 -16.94
CA GLU A 74 14.07 -3.43 -18.23
C GLU A 74 13.49 -2.01 -18.09
N ALA A 75 12.80 -1.73 -17.00
CA ALA A 75 12.26 -0.40 -16.71
C ALA A 75 13.29 0.57 -16.09
N GLY A 76 14.58 0.20 -16.03
CA GLY A 76 15.67 1.07 -15.59
C GLY A 76 15.82 1.20 -14.07
N TRP A 77 15.32 0.23 -13.30
CA TRP A 77 15.60 0.08 -11.87
C TRP A 77 16.61 -1.03 -11.60
N GLU A 78 17.23 -1.00 -10.42
CA GLU A 78 17.86 -2.19 -9.87
C GLU A 78 16.82 -3.31 -9.74
N GLY A 79 17.22 -4.53 -10.12
CA GLY A 79 16.45 -5.75 -9.90
C GLY A 79 16.12 -6.01 -8.43
N LEU A 80 15.45 -7.12 -8.14
CA LEU A 80 15.08 -7.50 -6.78
C LEU A 80 16.33 -7.68 -5.91
N LYS A 81 16.26 -7.15 -4.68
CA LYS A 81 17.31 -7.30 -3.67
C LYS A 81 17.08 -8.58 -2.88
N ASP A 82 18.13 -9.17 -2.32
CA ASP A 82 18.03 -10.42 -1.54
C ASP A 82 16.99 -10.35 -0.42
N LYS A 83 16.95 -9.21 0.30
CA LYS A 83 15.95 -8.98 1.35
C LYS A 83 14.51 -8.91 0.81
N GLU A 84 14.34 -8.44 -0.42
CA GLU A 84 13.02 -8.37 -1.08
C GLU A 84 12.60 -9.77 -1.53
N ILE A 85 13.55 -10.55 -2.06
CA ILE A 85 13.33 -11.95 -2.44
C ILE A 85 12.90 -12.76 -1.21
N SER A 86 13.70 -12.71 -0.14
CA SER A 86 13.43 -13.45 1.09
C SER A 86 12.10 -13.07 1.75
N PHE A 87 11.64 -11.83 1.59
CA PHE A 87 10.40 -11.37 2.22
C PHE A 87 9.15 -11.66 1.39
N TYR A 88 9.23 -11.58 0.05
CA TYR A 88 8.05 -11.66 -0.81
C TYR A 88 7.89 -12.99 -1.57
N PHE A 89 8.92 -13.81 -1.66
CA PHE A 89 8.93 -15.06 -2.45
C PHE A 89 9.35 -16.30 -1.64
N SER A 90 9.30 -16.21 -0.31
CA SER A 90 9.49 -17.34 0.59
C SER A 90 8.22 -18.15 0.85
#